data_AF-A0A5D4H3X2-F1
#
_entry.id   AF-A0A5D4H3X2-F1
#
_cell.length_a   1.000
_cell.length_b   1.000
_cell.length_c   1.000
_cell.angle_alpha   90.00
_cell.angle_beta   90.00
_cell.angle_gamma   90.00
#
_symmetry.space_group_name_H-M   'P 1'
#
loop_
_entity.id
_entity.type
_entity.pdbx_description
1 polymer ?
#
loop_
_entity_poly.entity_id
_entity_poly.type
_entity_poly.pdbx_seq_one_letter_code
_entity_poly.pdbx_strand_id
1 'polypeptide(L)'
;MLHINRDILMSIGAELRARREALSFSQNDIANMTGLTVNTVSALEKGKGSTLNNFLLICRALKIQPKDVFINDIDLTPLYTLPPSTKRRIDITKKLDELVNNSDFFDTPKRVAEVIEELESDRSESNKFSVYLTSYCKEGELDYIKEGNIKRYVKKK
;
A
#
# COMPACT_ATOMS: atom_id res chain seq x y z
N MET A 1 -12.00 -17.10 -15.41
CA MET A 1 -11.01 -16.29 -14.68
C MET A 1 -11.14 -14.86 -15.20
N LEU A 2 -11.35 -13.87 -14.34
CA LEU A 2 -11.46 -12.46 -14.75
C LEU A 2 -10.13 -12.02 -15.39
N HIS A 3 -10.16 -11.67 -16.67
CA HIS A 3 -8.99 -11.24 -17.44
C HIS A 3 -8.74 -9.73 -17.28
N ILE A 4 -8.92 -9.19 -16.07
CA ILE A 4 -9.02 -7.73 -15.87
C ILE A 4 -7.78 -6.95 -16.33
N ASN A 5 -6.60 -7.58 -16.20
CA ASN A 5 -5.33 -6.97 -16.60
C ASN A 5 -4.82 -7.44 -17.96
N ARG A 6 -5.60 -8.23 -18.71
CA ARG A 6 -5.09 -8.88 -19.95
C ARG A 6 -4.64 -7.86 -20.98
N ASP A 7 -5.45 -6.84 -21.22
CA ASP A 7 -5.16 -5.84 -22.26
C ASP A 7 -3.97 -4.97 -21.86
N ILE A 8 -3.85 -4.62 -20.58
CA ILE A 8 -2.70 -3.91 -20.00
C ILE A 8 -1.42 -4.73 -20.21
N LEU A 9 -1.44 -6.02 -19.84
CA LEU A 9 -0.29 -6.90 -19.99
C LEU A 9 0.10 -7.11 -21.47
N MET A 10 -0.88 -7.19 -22.37
CA MET A 10 -0.64 -7.26 -23.80
C MET A 10 0.00 -5.98 -24.34
N SER A 11 -0.46 -4.81 -23.89
CA SER A 11 0.13 -3.52 -24.27
C SER A 11 1.57 -3.38 -23.79
N ILE A 12 1.86 -3.76 -22.55
CA ILE A 12 3.21 -3.77 -21.99
C ILE A 12 4.13 -4.69 -22.80
N GLY A 13 3.66 -5.90 -23.11
CA GLY A 13 4.41 -6.86 -23.91
C GLY A 13 4.71 -6.37 -25.33
N ALA A 14 3.72 -5.71 -25.96
CA ALA A 14 3.88 -5.10 -27.29
C ALA A 14 4.93 -3.98 -27.29
N GLU A 15 4.96 -3.14 -26.24
CA GLU A 15 5.94 -2.04 -26.14
C GLU A 15 7.37 -2.58 -25.97
N LEU A 16 7.56 -3.58 -25.10
CA LEU A 16 8.87 -4.23 -24.94
C LEU A 16 9.35 -4.88 -26.23
N ARG A 17 8.42 -5.49 -26.98
CA ARG A 17 8.70 -6.05 -28.30
C ARG A 17 9.11 -4.97 -29.29
N ALA A 18 8.35 -3.88 -29.38
CA ALA A 18 8.64 -2.77 -30.27
C ALA A 18 10.02 -2.17 -29.97
N ARG A 19 10.34 -1.96 -28.68
CA ARG A 19 11.65 -1.49 -28.23
C ARG A 19 12.77 -2.46 -28.59
N ARG A 20 12.56 -3.77 -28.42
CA ARG A 20 13.53 -4.81 -28.81
C ARG A 20 13.82 -4.76 -30.32
N GLU A 21 12.77 -4.69 -31.12
CA GLU A 21 12.88 -4.64 -32.58
C GLU A 21 13.55 -3.34 -33.07
N ALA A 22 13.27 -2.20 -32.41
CA ALA A 22 13.96 -0.93 -32.68
C ALA A 22 15.47 -0.97 -32.39
N LEU A 23 15.90 -1.82 -31.45
CA LEU A 23 17.32 -2.09 -31.17
C LEU A 23 17.91 -3.21 -32.04
N SER A 24 17.13 -3.76 -32.98
CA SER A 24 17.52 -4.88 -33.85
C SER A 24 17.92 -6.16 -33.09
N PHE A 25 17.39 -6.36 -31.87
CA PHE A 25 17.66 -7.56 -31.08
C PHE A 25 16.62 -8.65 -31.36
N SER A 26 17.08 -9.90 -31.40
CA SER A 26 16.22 -11.08 -31.35
C SER A 26 15.80 -11.39 -29.90
N GLN A 27 14.78 -12.23 -29.72
CA GLN A 27 14.43 -12.74 -28.38
C GLN A 27 15.59 -13.54 -27.75
N ASN A 28 16.43 -14.18 -28.58
CA ASN A 28 17.62 -14.90 -28.11
C ASN A 28 18.70 -13.96 -27.58
N ASP A 29 18.86 -12.78 -28.17
CA ASP A 29 19.82 -11.78 -27.66
C ASP A 29 19.40 -11.28 -26.28
N ILE A 30 18.11 -11.05 -26.07
CA ILE A 30 17.58 -10.70 -24.75
C ILE A 30 17.79 -11.84 -23.76
N ALA A 31 17.51 -13.08 -24.16
CA ALA A 31 17.76 -14.26 -23.33
C ALA A 31 19.24 -14.33 -22.88
N ASN A 32 20.18 -14.14 -23.81
CA ASN A 32 21.61 -14.14 -23.51
C ASN A 32 22.03 -12.99 -22.57
N MET A 33 21.50 -11.78 -22.75
CA MET A 33 21.82 -10.63 -21.89
C MET A 33 21.21 -10.71 -20.49
N THR A 34 20.12 -11.47 -20.33
CA THR A 34 19.36 -11.52 -19.07
C THR A 34 19.52 -12.84 -18.31
N GLY A 35 20.07 -13.88 -18.96
CA GLY A 35 20.09 -15.25 -18.45
C GLY A 35 18.71 -15.92 -18.45
N LEU A 36 17.71 -15.32 -19.08
CA LEU A 36 16.36 -15.88 -19.21
C LEU A 36 16.30 -16.86 -20.40
N THR A 37 15.27 -17.71 -20.42
CA THR A 37 14.99 -18.51 -21.62
C THR A 37 14.29 -17.66 -22.69
N VAL A 38 14.49 -17.99 -23.97
CA VAL A 38 13.76 -17.38 -25.09
C VAL A 38 12.24 -17.48 -24.90
N ASN A 39 11.76 -18.60 -24.34
CA ASN A 39 10.35 -18.79 -24.04
C ASN A 39 9.84 -17.80 -22.98
N THR A 40 10.65 -17.47 -21.97
CA THR A 40 10.32 -16.46 -20.96
C THR A 40 10.21 -15.07 -21.59
N VAL A 41 11.15 -14.71 -22.46
CA VAL A 41 11.11 -13.43 -23.21
C VAL A 41 9.83 -13.39 -24.08
N SER A 42 9.57 -14.45 -24.84
CA SER A 42 8.39 -14.57 -25.70
C SER A 42 7.07 -14.52 -24.93
N ALA A 43 7.01 -15.14 -23.75
CA ALA A 43 5.83 -15.12 -22.89
C ALA A 43 5.56 -13.69 -22.38
N LEU A 44 6.60 -13.00 -21.93
CA LEU A 44 6.49 -11.63 -21.44
C LEU A 44 6.03 -10.66 -22.54
N GLU A 45 6.58 -10.76 -23.75
CA GLU A 45 6.12 -9.97 -24.93
C GLU A 45 4.67 -10.27 -25.33
N LYS A 46 4.13 -11.42 -24.95
CA LYS A 46 2.72 -11.80 -25.17
C LYS A 46 1.81 -11.45 -23.99
N GLY A 47 2.31 -10.70 -23.01
CA GLY A 47 1.58 -10.34 -21.79
C GLY A 47 1.30 -11.53 -20.87
N LYS A 48 2.12 -12.59 -20.92
CA LYS A 48 1.94 -13.81 -20.13
C LYS A 48 2.97 -13.94 -19.02
N GLY A 49 2.46 -14.29 -17.83
CA GLY A 49 3.15 -15.01 -16.74
C GLY A 49 4.65 -14.76 -16.63
N SER A 50 5.03 -13.60 -16.10
CA SER A 50 6.41 -13.29 -15.77
C SER A 50 6.50 -12.62 -14.41
N THR A 51 7.62 -12.80 -13.71
CA THR A 51 7.86 -12.15 -12.43
C THR A 51 8.25 -10.69 -12.65
N LEU A 52 8.08 -9.86 -11.61
CA LEU A 52 8.57 -8.48 -11.64
C LEU A 52 10.09 -8.43 -11.87
N ASN A 53 10.84 -9.39 -11.34
CA ASN A 53 12.29 -9.50 -11.58
C ASN A 53 12.62 -9.68 -13.07
N ASN A 54 11.95 -10.60 -13.75
CA ASN A 54 12.16 -10.83 -15.19
C ASN A 54 11.81 -9.59 -16.02
N PHE A 55 10.72 -8.90 -15.66
CA PHE A 55 10.35 -7.63 -16.28
C PHE A 55 11.47 -6.58 -16.14
N LEU A 56 12.03 -6.41 -14.94
CA LEU A 56 13.13 -5.48 -14.70
C LEU A 56 14.41 -5.86 -15.45
N LEU A 57 14.74 -7.16 -15.56
CA LEU A 57 15.88 -7.64 -16.34
C LEU A 57 15.74 -7.29 -17.82
N ILE A 58 14.54 -7.51 -18.39
CA ILE A 58 14.26 -7.15 -19.80
C ILE A 58 14.32 -5.63 -20.00
N CYS A 59 13.76 -4.83 -19.07
CA CYS A 59 13.85 -3.36 -19.15
C CYS A 59 15.33 -2.88 -19.18
N ARG A 60 16.19 -3.48 -18.35
CA ARG A 60 17.64 -3.19 -18.35
C ARG A 60 18.29 -3.55 -19.69
N ALA A 61 18.02 -4.75 -20.22
CA ALA A 61 18.56 -5.18 -21.51
C ALA A 61 18.11 -4.28 -22.69
N LEU A 62 16.87 -3.78 -22.62
CA LEU A 62 16.28 -2.89 -23.62
C LEU A 62 16.54 -1.40 -23.39
N LYS A 63 17.26 -1.05 -22.32
CA LYS A 63 17.58 0.33 -21.94
C LYS A 63 16.33 1.23 -21.95
N ILE A 64 15.26 0.74 -21.33
CA ILE A 64 13.97 1.45 -21.19
C ILE A 64 13.62 1.54 -19.71
N GLN A 65 13.09 2.68 -19.26
CA GLN A 65 12.64 2.80 -17.87
C GLN A 65 11.31 2.07 -17.71
N PRO A 66 11.07 1.36 -16.59
CA PRO A 66 9.81 0.68 -16.33
C PRO A 66 8.56 1.54 -16.55
N LYS A 67 8.61 2.82 -16.13
CA LYS A 67 7.51 3.78 -16.28
C LYS A 67 7.16 4.05 -17.76
N ASP A 68 8.14 4.00 -18.65
CA ASP A 68 7.95 4.30 -20.07
C ASP A 68 7.28 3.14 -20.81
N VAL A 69 7.21 1.95 -20.18
CA VAL A 69 6.51 0.77 -20.73
C VAL A 69 4.99 0.87 -20.52
N PHE A 70 4.54 1.63 -19.52
CA PHE A 70 3.12 1.86 -19.24
C PHE A 70 2.64 3.05 -20.06
N ILE A 71 2.19 2.80 -21.29
CA ILE A 71 1.76 3.85 -22.23
C ILE A 71 0.43 4.49 -21.82
N ASN A 72 -0.48 3.68 -21.24
CA ASN A 72 -1.81 4.11 -20.86
C ASN A 72 -1.97 4.07 -19.34
N ASP A 73 -2.72 5.02 -18.79
CA ASP A 73 -3.18 4.97 -17.42
C ASP A 73 -4.04 3.73 -17.18
N ILE A 74 -3.94 3.17 -15.98
CA ILE A 74 -4.76 2.04 -15.56
C ILE A 74 -5.97 2.51 -14.75
N ASP A 75 -7.05 1.75 -14.79
CA ASP A 75 -8.14 1.94 -13.85
C ASP A 75 -7.68 1.59 -12.44
N LEU A 76 -7.75 2.57 -11.54
CA LEU A 76 -7.36 2.45 -10.14
C LEU A 76 -8.51 1.94 -9.26
N THR A 77 -9.66 1.66 -9.84
CA THR A 77 -10.80 1.09 -9.13
C THR A 77 -10.42 -0.31 -8.62
N PRO A 78 -10.46 -0.55 -7.30
CA PRO A 78 -10.14 -1.86 -6.76
C PRO A 78 -11.22 -2.87 -7.16
N LEU A 79 -10.81 -4.12 -7.36
CA LEU A 79 -11.72 -5.24 -7.65
C LEU A 79 -12.83 -5.41 -6.61
N TYR A 80 -12.52 -5.07 -5.36
CA TYR A 80 -13.43 -5.19 -4.23
C TYR A 80 -13.33 -3.95 -3.37
N THR A 81 -14.49 -3.46 -2.93
CA THR A 81 -14.54 -2.37 -1.96
C THR A 81 -14.15 -2.88 -0.58
N LEU A 82 -13.57 -2.00 0.24
CA LEU A 82 -13.26 -2.34 1.63
C LEU A 82 -14.54 -2.72 2.39
N PRO A 83 -14.55 -3.84 3.14
CA PRO A 83 -15.67 -4.21 3.99
C PRO A 83 -16.00 -3.11 5.02
N PRO A 84 -17.26 -2.97 5.46
CA PRO A 84 -17.66 -1.94 6.42
C PRO A 84 -16.84 -1.93 7.71
N SER A 85 -16.47 -3.11 8.23
CA SER A 85 -15.62 -3.24 9.42
C SER A 85 -14.21 -2.67 9.22
N THR A 86 -13.65 -2.82 8.01
CA THR A 86 -12.32 -2.30 7.68
C THR A 86 -12.36 -0.79 7.47
N LYS A 87 -13.42 -0.26 6.83
CA LYS A 87 -13.64 1.19 6.72
C LYS A 87 -13.74 1.85 8.09
N ARG A 88 -14.60 1.32 8.98
CA ARG A 88 -14.73 1.81 10.36
C ARG A 88 -13.40 1.85 11.11
N ARG A 89 -12.56 0.82 10.97
CA ARG A 89 -11.23 0.80 11.61
C ARG A 89 -10.34 1.93 11.09
N ILE A 90 -10.31 2.15 9.78
CA ILE A 90 -9.51 3.22 9.16
C ILE A 90 -10.02 4.59 9.64
N ASP A 91 -11.34 4.79 9.64
CA ASP A 91 -11.96 6.05 10.08
C ASP A 91 -11.63 6.34 11.56
N ILE A 92 -11.74 5.34 12.44
CA ILE A 92 -11.37 5.47 13.86
C ILE A 92 -9.89 5.82 14.01
N THR A 93 -9.01 5.14 13.28
CA THR A 93 -7.56 5.39 13.37
C THR A 93 -7.24 6.81 12.92
N LYS A 94 -7.83 7.25 11.80
CA LYS A 94 -7.63 8.61 11.28
C LYS A 94 -8.14 9.67 12.26
N LYS A 95 -9.35 9.49 12.80
CA LYS A 95 -9.88 10.43 13.81
C LYS A 95 -9.03 10.44 15.08
N LEU A 96 -8.49 9.30 15.51
CA LEU A 96 -7.56 9.22 16.64
C LEU A 96 -6.27 9.99 16.35
N ASP A 97 -5.66 9.80 15.17
CA ASP A 97 -4.47 10.54 14.76
C ASP A 97 -4.72 12.06 14.78
N GLU A 98 -5.87 12.50 14.24
CA GLU A 98 -6.29 13.89 14.27
C GLU A 98 -6.48 14.41 15.70
N LEU A 99 -7.12 13.63 16.56
CA LEU A 99 -7.36 13.99 17.95
C LEU A 99 -6.06 14.07 18.76
N VAL A 100 -5.11 13.16 18.53
CA VAL A 100 -3.82 13.14 19.23
C VAL A 100 -2.92 14.26 18.75
N ASN A 101 -2.74 14.39 17.44
CA ASN A 101 -1.68 15.24 16.88
C ASN A 101 -2.14 16.65 16.54
N ASN A 102 -3.42 16.81 16.16
CA ASN A 102 -3.93 18.06 15.57
C ASN A 102 -5.06 18.71 16.37
N SER A 103 -5.27 18.28 17.62
CA SER A 103 -6.24 18.90 18.53
C SER A 103 -5.63 19.18 19.91
N ASP A 104 -6.30 20.01 20.70
CA ASP A 104 -5.99 20.30 22.11
C ASP A 104 -6.64 19.29 23.07
N PHE A 105 -7.32 18.26 22.57
CA PHE A 105 -8.09 17.32 23.37
C PHE A 105 -7.25 16.64 24.48
N PHE A 106 -6.01 16.26 24.16
CA PHE A 106 -5.06 15.64 25.10
C PHE A 106 -4.16 16.64 25.82
N ASP A 107 -4.38 17.96 25.68
CA ASP A 107 -3.62 18.96 26.45
C ASP A 107 -3.98 18.88 27.95
N THR A 108 -5.14 18.28 28.26
CA THR A 108 -5.52 17.84 29.61
C THR A 108 -5.59 16.31 29.68
N PRO A 109 -5.35 15.67 30.84
CA PRO A 109 -5.39 14.22 30.96
C PRO A 109 -6.79 13.62 30.71
N LYS A 110 -6.93 12.78 29.66
CA LYS A 110 -8.19 12.16 29.22
C LYS A 110 -8.23 10.66 29.45
N ARG A 111 -9.40 10.13 29.81
CA ARG A 111 -9.67 8.69 29.93
C ARG A 111 -10.08 8.09 28.59
N VAL A 112 -9.92 6.78 28.45
CA VAL A 112 -10.43 6.01 27.29
C VAL A 112 -11.91 6.27 27.03
N ALA A 113 -12.73 6.38 28.06
CA ALA A 113 -14.16 6.63 27.93
C ALA A 113 -14.47 7.99 27.28
N GLU A 114 -13.69 9.03 27.60
CA GLU A 114 -13.83 10.37 27.03
C GLU A 114 -13.43 10.36 25.55
N VAL A 115 -12.37 9.63 25.20
CA VAL A 115 -11.94 9.44 23.80
C VAL A 115 -13.01 8.72 22.97
N ILE A 116 -13.65 7.70 23.54
CA ILE A 116 -14.73 6.95 22.86
C ILE A 116 -15.94 7.84 22.64
N GLU A 117 -16.29 8.66 23.62
CA GLU A 117 -17.40 9.61 23.54
C GLU A 117 -17.13 10.68 22.48
N GLU A 118 -15.94 11.27 22.48
CA GLU A 118 -15.51 12.27 21.48
C GLU A 118 -15.53 11.71 20.05
N LEU A 119 -15.16 10.43 19.89
CA LEU A 119 -15.11 9.77 18.59
C LEU A 119 -16.44 9.14 18.15
N GLU A 120 -17.48 9.30 18.97
CA GLU A 120 -18.82 8.71 18.78
C GLU A 120 -18.75 7.19 18.53
N SER A 121 -17.85 6.51 19.26
CA SER A 121 -17.60 5.07 19.11
C SER A 121 -18.35 4.24 20.15
N ASP A 122 -18.36 2.91 19.97
CA ASP A 122 -19.01 2.00 20.91
C ASP A 122 -18.14 1.80 22.16
N ARG A 123 -18.74 1.97 23.34
CA ARG A 123 -18.09 1.71 24.64
C ARG A 123 -17.57 0.28 24.78
N SER A 124 -18.14 -0.68 24.05
CA SER A 124 -17.64 -2.05 23.98
C SER A 124 -16.20 -2.15 23.43
N GLU A 125 -15.74 -1.14 22.67
CA GLU A 125 -14.39 -1.08 22.10
C GLU A 125 -13.33 -0.52 23.07
N SER A 126 -13.65 -0.31 24.36
CA SER A 126 -12.72 0.26 25.37
C SER A 126 -11.34 -0.40 25.39
N ASN A 127 -11.26 -1.72 25.29
CA ASN A 127 -9.98 -2.43 25.28
C ASN A 127 -9.14 -2.08 24.05
N LYS A 128 -9.78 -1.94 22.89
CA LYS A 128 -9.13 -1.59 21.61
C LYS A 128 -8.59 -0.16 21.63
N PHE A 129 -9.38 0.80 22.12
CA PHE A 129 -8.90 2.18 22.31
C PHE A 129 -7.77 2.27 23.33
N SER A 130 -7.81 1.49 24.41
CA SER A 130 -6.69 1.44 25.35
C SER A 130 -5.40 0.92 24.71
N VAL A 131 -5.49 -0.01 23.76
CA VAL A 131 -4.32 -0.50 23.00
C VAL A 131 -3.78 0.61 22.10
N TYR A 132 -4.65 1.28 21.32
CA TYR A 132 -4.23 2.39 20.45
C TYR A 132 -3.54 3.51 21.21
N LEU A 133 -4.15 4.01 22.30
CA LEU A 133 -3.56 5.08 23.12
C LEU A 133 -2.24 4.66 23.77
N THR A 134 -2.09 3.37 24.11
CA THR A 134 -0.81 2.85 24.60
C THR A 134 0.25 2.81 23.49
N SER A 135 -0.12 2.58 22.23
CA SER A 135 0.82 2.68 21.10
C SER A 135 1.32 4.11 20.91
N TYR A 136 0.45 5.11 20.92
CA TYR A 136 0.86 6.53 20.88
C TYR A 136 1.78 6.91 22.06
N CYS A 137 1.62 6.26 23.22
CA CYS A 137 2.57 6.45 24.33
C CYS A 137 3.97 5.88 24.02
N LYS A 138 4.03 4.75 23.30
CA LYS A 138 5.31 4.12 22.91
C LYS A 138 5.99 4.87 21.78
N GLU A 139 5.21 5.44 20.87
CA GLU A 139 5.66 6.24 19.74
C GLU A 139 6.05 7.67 20.19
N GLY A 140 5.60 8.08 21.38
CA GLY A 140 6.07 9.27 22.07
C GLY A 140 5.20 10.50 21.87
N GLU A 141 4.01 10.35 21.26
CA GLU A 141 3.07 11.47 21.13
C GLU A 141 2.27 11.72 22.41
N LEU A 142 2.00 10.65 23.18
CA LEU A 142 1.30 10.73 24.46
C LEU A 142 2.18 10.23 25.61
N ASP A 143 1.82 10.64 26.83
CA ASP A 143 2.20 9.98 28.08
C ASP A 143 0.91 9.56 28.81
N TYR A 144 1.04 8.72 29.85
CA TYR A 144 -0.10 8.37 30.70
C TYR A 144 0.18 8.54 32.19
N ILE A 145 -0.85 8.96 32.91
CA ILE A 145 -0.91 9.05 34.37
C ILE A 145 -1.81 7.92 34.86
N LYS A 146 -1.30 7.11 35.78
CA LYS A 146 -2.06 5.98 36.35
C LYS A 146 -2.60 6.36 37.74
N GLU A 147 -3.93 6.37 37.86
CA GLU A 147 -4.65 6.60 39.11
C GLU A 147 -5.43 5.33 39.46
N GLY A 148 -4.88 4.50 40.35
CA GLY A 148 -5.44 3.18 40.66
C GLY A 148 -5.45 2.26 39.44
N ASN A 149 -6.65 1.79 39.04
CA ASN A 149 -6.85 0.92 37.87
C ASN A 149 -7.12 1.69 36.57
N ILE A 150 -7.11 3.02 36.60
CA ILE A 150 -7.47 3.86 35.45
C ILE A 150 -6.22 4.56 34.91
N LYS A 151 -6.05 4.54 33.58
CA LYS A 151 -5.08 5.36 32.86
C LYS A 151 -5.74 6.61 32.31
N ARG A 152 -5.07 7.74 32.46
CA ARG A 152 -5.37 9.00 31.79
C ARG A 152 -4.23 9.33 30.85
N TYR A 153 -4.53 9.65 29.61
CA TYR A 153 -3.56 9.96 28.56
C TYR A 153 -3.46 11.46 28.37
N VAL A 154 -2.27 11.97 28.15
CA VAL A 154 -1.97 13.40 28.00
C VAL A 154 -0.91 13.56 26.92
N LYS A 155 -0.95 14.65 26.15
CA LYS A 155 0.04 14.92 25.12
C LYS A 155 1.41 15.12 25.76
N LYS A 156 2.42 14.49 25.16
CA LYS A 156 3.81 14.67 25.57
C LYS A 156 4.28 16.06 25.14
N LYS A 157 4.86 16.81 26.09
CA LYS A 157 5.42 18.14 25.83
C LYS A 157 6.86 18.06 25.35
#